data_AF-A0A2A9DVM1-F1
#
_entry.id   AF-A0A2A9DVM1-F1
#
_cell.length_a   1.000
_cell.length_b   1.000
_cell.length_c   1.000
_cell.angle_alpha   90.00
_cell.angle_beta   90.00
_cell.angle_gamma   90.00
#
_symmetry.space_group_name_H-M   'P 1'
#
loop_
_entity.id
_entity.type
_entity.pdbx_description
1 polymer ?
#
loop_
_entity_poly.entity_id
_entity_poly.type
_entity_poly.pdbx_seq_one_letter_code
_entity_poly.pdbx_strand_id
1 'polypeptide(L)'
;MLRSRERRGAAASVCSVTTMLLLAIGIVFGACYLVSHKKDPRLLRNGPFLVAAIAFGGVGILLVLAEYNFFAAVALWLLALAIPLSILVFGIGLIANGITMLRREGHSLGNQLSLIVGVIVLALPVVSVVLVLQFGMTGFWLAALIGLASAYASVAFVSFAVYSVVYGRMRHSFTPAAIVVHGSGLIRGRVPPLLRGRLDRGLQVYRKELARGNRPLLVPSGGQGDDEPRPEGEAMAEYLRDQGVPASDILSETTSTSTSENITRSLELLESVGRSGPIMLVTSDYHVLRTASLARRMNVDAQVVGSRTARYFVPSAFIREFIALLVENHVATLIAVGTFAVLLVAILVGALNSALG
;
A
#
# COMPACT_ATOMS: atom_id res chain seq x y z
N MET A 1 -18.20 -48.58 15.72
CA MET A 1 -18.90 -48.05 14.52
C MET A 1 -19.81 -46.85 14.80
N LEU A 2 -20.54 -46.78 15.93
CA LEU A 2 -21.37 -45.60 16.26
C LEU A 2 -20.55 -44.33 16.54
N ARG A 3 -19.51 -44.41 17.39
CA ARG A 3 -18.56 -43.31 17.64
C ARG A 3 -17.85 -42.77 16.39
N SER A 4 -17.66 -43.59 15.34
CA SER A 4 -17.04 -43.15 14.08
C SER A 4 -18.04 -42.46 13.14
N ARG A 5 -19.34 -42.78 13.23
CA ARG A 5 -20.40 -42.08 12.50
C ARG A 5 -20.73 -40.73 13.15
N GLU A 6 -20.80 -40.66 14.47
CA GLU A 6 -20.98 -39.39 15.20
C GLU A 6 -19.83 -38.41 14.98
N ARG A 7 -18.57 -38.90 15.01
CA ARG A 7 -17.40 -38.06 14.70
C ARG A 7 -17.40 -37.55 13.26
N ARG A 8 -17.86 -38.34 12.29
CA ARG A 8 -18.01 -37.89 10.89
C ARG A 8 -19.15 -36.87 10.73
N GLY A 9 -20.27 -37.05 11.44
CA GLY A 9 -21.38 -36.09 11.44
C GLY A 9 -21.01 -34.74 12.07
N ALA A 10 -20.31 -34.76 13.21
CA ALA A 10 -19.84 -33.55 13.89
C ALA A 10 -18.75 -32.80 13.09
N ALA A 11 -17.84 -33.53 12.42
CA ALA A 11 -16.84 -32.91 11.55
C ALA A 11 -17.47 -32.27 10.30
N ALA A 12 -18.50 -32.90 9.73
CA ALA A 12 -19.24 -32.36 8.59
C ALA A 12 -20.06 -31.10 8.98
N SER A 13 -20.68 -31.09 10.16
CA SER A 13 -21.45 -29.92 10.63
C SER A 13 -20.56 -28.72 10.95
N VAL A 14 -19.39 -28.94 11.56
CA VAL A 14 -18.42 -27.87 11.84
C VAL A 14 -17.83 -27.30 10.54
N CYS A 15 -17.50 -28.16 9.57
CA CYS A 15 -17.03 -27.73 8.25
C CYS A 15 -18.06 -26.85 7.52
N SER A 16 -19.34 -27.20 7.61
CA SER A 16 -20.45 -26.43 7.02
C SER A 16 -20.62 -25.05 7.68
N VAL A 17 -20.59 -24.96 9.02
CA VAL A 17 -20.74 -23.68 9.73
C VAL A 17 -19.55 -22.75 9.48
N THR A 18 -18.32 -23.26 9.53
CA THR A 18 -17.12 -22.46 9.24
C THR A 18 -17.15 -21.91 7.81
N THR A 19 -17.56 -22.72 6.84
CA THR A 19 -17.64 -22.31 5.44
C THR A 19 -18.69 -21.22 5.23
N MET A 20 -19.88 -21.37 5.82
CA MET A 20 -20.93 -20.35 5.77
C MET A 20 -20.49 -19.03 6.40
N LEU A 21 -19.78 -19.09 7.53
CA LEU A 21 -19.23 -17.91 8.20
C LEU A 21 -18.20 -17.18 7.31
N LEU A 22 -17.26 -17.91 6.69
CA LEU A 22 -16.25 -17.32 5.81
C LEU A 22 -16.87 -16.63 4.60
N LEU A 23 -17.87 -17.26 3.98
CA LEU A 23 -18.61 -16.66 2.86
C LEU A 23 -19.38 -15.41 3.30
N ALA A 24 -20.07 -15.46 4.44
CA ALA A 24 -20.79 -14.32 4.99
C ALA A 24 -19.84 -13.14 5.27
N ILE A 25 -18.68 -13.40 5.91
CA ILE A 25 -17.64 -12.40 6.14
C ILE A 25 -17.14 -11.81 4.82
N GLY A 26 -16.85 -12.66 3.82
CA GLY A 26 -16.42 -12.23 2.49
C GLY A 26 -17.44 -11.31 1.80
N ILE A 27 -18.72 -11.64 1.88
CA ILE A 27 -19.82 -10.84 1.32
C ILE A 27 -19.93 -9.48 2.04
N VAL A 28 -19.88 -9.48 3.38
CA VAL A 28 -19.95 -8.25 4.17
C VAL A 28 -18.80 -7.32 3.82
N PHE A 29 -17.56 -7.81 3.78
CA PHE A 29 -16.41 -7.00 3.38
C PHE A 29 -16.47 -6.56 1.92
N GLY A 30 -17.00 -7.40 1.02
CA GLY A 30 -17.26 -7.02 -0.38
C GLY A 30 -18.25 -5.87 -0.48
N ALA A 31 -19.34 -5.91 0.26
CA ALA A 31 -20.32 -4.83 0.32
C ALA A 31 -19.71 -3.55 0.92
N CYS A 32 -18.97 -3.66 2.02
CA CYS A 32 -18.24 -2.53 2.63
C CYS A 32 -17.23 -1.91 1.64
N TYR A 33 -16.50 -2.73 0.89
CA TYR A 33 -15.60 -2.27 -0.17
C TYR A 33 -16.36 -1.49 -1.24
N LEU A 34 -17.43 -2.06 -1.81
CA LEU A 34 -18.19 -1.41 -2.88
C LEU A 34 -18.78 -0.07 -2.43
N VAL A 35 -19.37 -0.03 -1.23
CA VAL A 35 -19.95 1.20 -0.66
C VAL A 35 -18.87 2.25 -0.39
N SER A 36 -17.78 1.87 0.28
CA SER A 36 -16.69 2.79 0.64
C SER A 36 -15.95 3.29 -0.60
N HIS A 37 -15.72 2.42 -1.59
CA HIS A 37 -15.07 2.76 -2.85
C HIS A 37 -15.91 3.71 -3.71
N LYS A 38 -17.23 3.47 -3.79
CA LYS A 38 -18.17 4.37 -4.49
C LYS A 38 -18.24 5.75 -3.82
N LYS A 39 -18.12 5.80 -2.49
CA LYS A 39 -18.13 7.07 -1.74
C LYS A 39 -16.85 7.88 -1.96
N ASP A 40 -15.69 7.26 -1.79
CA ASP A 40 -14.40 7.89 -2.06
C ASP A 40 -13.31 6.82 -2.27
N PRO A 41 -12.77 6.67 -3.49
CA PRO A 41 -11.73 5.69 -3.76
C PRO A 41 -10.40 6.03 -3.06
N ARG A 42 -10.21 7.25 -2.54
CA ARG A 42 -8.98 7.66 -1.85
C ARG A 42 -8.89 7.17 -0.40
N LEU A 43 -9.95 6.52 0.10
CA LEU A 43 -10.00 5.98 1.45
C LEU A 43 -9.08 4.76 1.62
N LEU A 44 -8.14 4.83 2.57
CA LEU A 44 -7.23 3.72 2.88
C LEU A 44 -7.95 2.45 3.36
N ARG A 45 -9.12 2.57 4.00
CA ARG A 45 -9.93 1.42 4.45
C ARG A 45 -10.44 0.53 3.31
N ASN A 46 -10.45 1.02 2.07
CA ASN A 46 -10.83 0.21 0.91
C ASN A 46 -9.87 -0.96 0.70
N GLY A 47 -8.59 -0.82 1.08
CA GLY A 47 -7.61 -1.90 0.96
C GLY A 47 -7.92 -3.10 1.85
N PRO A 48 -8.04 -2.92 3.18
CA PRO A 48 -8.44 -4.00 4.08
C PRO A 48 -9.78 -4.65 3.70
N PHE A 49 -10.79 -3.86 3.30
CA PHE A 49 -12.07 -4.41 2.86
C PHE A 49 -11.93 -5.29 1.61
N LEU A 50 -11.16 -4.85 0.61
CA LEU A 50 -10.92 -5.63 -0.60
C LEU A 50 -10.16 -6.93 -0.31
N VAL A 51 -9.07 -6.85 0.46
CA VAL A 51 -8.25 -8.02 0.79
C VAL A 51 -9.03 -9.01 1.65
N ALA A 52 -9.80 -8.55 2.63
CA ALA A 52 -10.67 -9.40 3.43
C ALA A 52 -11.74 -10.08 2.56
N ALA A 53 -12.40 -9.34 1.66
CA ALA A 53 -13.40 -9.91 0.75
C ALA A 53 -12.81 -11.03 -0.13
N ILE A 54 -11.65 -10.80 -0.72
CA ILE A 54 -10.95 -11.79 -1.57
C ILE A 54 -10.50 -12.99 -0.73
N ALA A 55 -9.88 -12.76 0.43
CA ALA A 55 -9.34 -13.83 1.26
C ALA A 55 -10.45 -14.73 1.83
N PHE A 56 -11.44 -14.15 2.52
CA PHE A 56 -12.52 -14.92 3.15
C PHE A 56 -13.47 -15.51 2.11
N GLY A 57 -13.84 -14.74 1.09
CA GLY A 57 -14.69 -15.23 -0.01
C GLY A 57 -14.00 -16.33 -0.82
N GLY A 58 -12.73 -16.14 -1.18
CA GLY A 58 -11.95 -17.12 -1.94
C GLY A 58 -11.74 -18.44 -1.17
N VAL A 59 -11.33 -18.36 0.09
CA VAL A 59 -11.18 -19.56 0.94
C VAL A 59 -12.53 -20.25 1.17
N GLY A 60 -13.59 -19.49 1.45
CA GLY A 60 -14.94 -20.04 1.61
C GLY A 60 -15.43 -20.79 0.36
N ILE A 61 -15.25 -20.20 -0.82
CA ILE A 61 -15.60 -20.85 -2.10
C ILE A 61 -14.77 -22.12 -2.31
N LEU A 62 -13.45 -22.07 -2.06
CA LEU A 62 -12.59 -23.24 -2.20
C LEU A 62 -12.96 -24.38 -1.25
N LEU A 63 -13.37 -24.06 -0.01
CA LEU A 63 -13.87 -25.05 0.94
C LEU A 63 -15.14 -25.74 0.45
N VAL A 64 -16.12 -24.98 -0.08
CA VAL A 64 -17.32 -25.57 -0.71
C VAL A 64 -16.93 -26.48 -1.87
N LEU A 65 -16.07 -26.00 -2.77
CA LEU A 65 -15.66 -26.78 -3.95
C LEU A 65 -14.89 -28.04 -3.56
N ALA A 66 -14.09 -28.00 -2.49
CA ALA A 66 -13.30 -29.13 -2.02
C ALA A 66 -14.15 -30.31 -1.52
N GLU A 67 -15.42 -30.08 -1.14
CA GLU A 67 -16.35 -31.15 -0.79
C GLU A 67 -16.73 -32.02 -2.00
N TYR A 68 -16.70 -31.45 -3.20
CA TYR A 68 -17.15 -32.10 -4.44
C TYR A 68 -16.03 -32.34 -5.46
N ASN A 69 -14.89 -31.66 -5.32
CA ASN A 69 -13.83 -31.64 -6.30
C ASN A 69 -12.45 -31.86 -5.65
N PHE A 70 -11.82 -32.98 -6.00
CA PHE A 70 -10.48 -33.33 -5.52
C PHE A 70 -9.43 -32.24 -5.80
N PHE A 71 -9.47 -31.61 -6.97
CA PHE A 71 -8.53 -30.54 -7.32
C PHE A 71 -8.71 -29.30 -6.44
N ALA A 72 -9.93 -29.00 -6.00
CA ALA A 72 -10.16 -27.90 -5.06
C ALA A 72 -9.62 -28.22 -3.66
N ALA A 73 -9.74 -29.48 -3.21
CA ALA A 73 -9.10 -29.92 -1.97
C ALA A 73 -7.57 -29.84 -2.04
N VAL A 74 -6.98 -30.27 -3.16
CA VAL A 74 -5.54 -30.11 -3.41
C VAL A 74 -5.14 -28.64 -3.42
N ALA A 75 -5.93 -27.76 -4.03
CA ALA A 75 -5.67 -26.32 -4.05
C ALA A 75 -5.64 -25.70 -2.65
N LEU A 76 -6.50 -26.13 -1.72
CA LEU A 76 -6.46 -25.69 -0.32
C LEU A 76 -5.16 -26.11 0.39
N TRP A 77 -4.72 -27.35 0.20
CA TRP A 77 -3.45 -27.83 0.76
C TRP A 77 -2.26 -27.08 0.18
N LEU A 78 -2.26 -26.81 -1.13
CA LEU A 78 -1.24 -26.00 -1.79
C LEU A 78 -1.24 -24.57 -1.26
N LEU A 79 -2.41 -23.96 -1.05
CA LEU A 79 -2.53 -22.62 -0.46
C LEU A 79 -1.97 -22.59 0.97
N ALA A 80 -2.28 -23.60 1.78
CA ALA A 80 -1.74 -23.73 3.13
C ALA A 80 -0.21 -23.87 3.14
N LEU A 81 0.35 -24.66 2.22
CA LEU A 81 1.80 -24.83 2.06
C LEU A 81 2.48 -23.57 1.48
N ALA A 82 1.75 -22.80 0.66
CA ALA A 82 2.27 -21.57 0.07
C ALA A 82 2.52 -20.49 1.12
N ILE A 83 1.81 -20.48 2.26
CA ILE A 83 2.00 -19.48 3.33
C ILE A 83 3.45 -19.49 3.87
N PRO A 84 3.98 -20.59 4.44
CA PRO A 84 5.35 -20.60 4.94
C PRO A 84 6.38 -20.40 3.83
N LEU A 85 6.13 -20.95 2.62
CA LEU A 85 7.01 -20.74 1.48
C LEU A 85 7.06 -19.26 1.06
N SER A 86 5.93 -18.56 1.12
CA SER A 86 5.86 -17.14 0.79
C SER A 86 6.73 -16.28 1.70
N ILE A 87 6.85 -16.63 2.99
CA ILE A 87 7.73 -15.93 3.94
C ILE A 87 9.19 -16.06 3.51
N LEU A 88 9.62 -17.28 3.14
CA LEU A 88 10.98 -17.54 2.67
C LEU A 88 11.27 -16.80 1.35
N VAL A 89 10.40 -16.96 0.36
CA VAL A 89 10.56 -16.35 -0.97
C VAL A 89 10.54 -14.82 -0.86
N PHE A 90 9.61 -14.26 -0.09
CA PHE A 90 9.51 -12.82 0.13
C PHE A 90 10.72 -12.27 0.88
N GLY A 91 11.14 -12.91 1.98
CA GLY A 91 12.31 -12.49 2.75
C GLY A 91 13.61 -12.52 1.93
N ILE A 92 13.87 -13.62 1.22
CA ILE A 92 15.04 -13.74 0.32
C ILE A 92 14.97 -12.69 -0.80
N GLY A 93 13.79 -12.50 -1.41
CA GLY A 93 13.57 -11.50 -2.44
C GLY A 93 13.85 -10.07 -1.97
N LEU A 94 13.43 -9.73 -0.75
CA LEU A 94 13.70 -8.43 -0.12
C LEU A 94 15.19 -8.23 0.19
N ILE A 95 15.88 -9.26 0.66
CA ILE A 95 17.34 -9.22 0.87
C ILE A 95 18.06 -8.97 -0.46
N ALA A 96 17.74 -9.75 -1.50
CA ALA A 96 18.31 -9.57 -2.83
C ALA A 96 18.01 -8.18 -3.42
N ASN A 97 16.80 -7.68 -3.19
CA ASN A 97 16.42 -6.32 -3.57
C ASN A 97 17.24 -5.27 -2.83
N GLY A 98 17.41 -5.40 -1.52
CA GLY A 98 18.21 -4.48 -0.71
C GLY A 98 19.67 -4.45 -1.10
N ILE A 99 20.27 -5.60 -1.42
CA ILE A 99 21.63 -5.68 -1.98
C ILE A 99 21.70 -4.94 -3.33
N THR A 100 20.69 -5.10 -4.18
CA THR A 100 20.61 -4.40 -5.48
C THR A 100 20.50 -2.89 -5.30
N MET A 101 19.69 -2.44 -4.34
CA MET A 101 19.54 -1.02 -3.99
C MET A 101 20.85 -0.41 -3.50
N LEU A 102 21.57 -1.09 -2.62
CA LEU A 102 22.87 -0.61 -2.13
C LEU A 102 23.90 -0.48 -3.25
N ARG A 103 23.90 -1.40 -4.22
CA ARG A 103 24.82 -1.37 -5.37
C ARG A 103 24.49 -0.26 -6.37
N ARG A 104 23.21 0.08 -6.57
CA ARG A 104 22.78 1.03 -7.62
C ARG A 104 22.57 2.45 -7.12
N GLU A 105 22.04 2.59 -5.90
CA GLU A 105 21.59 3.87 -5.33
C GLU A 105 22.45 4.31 -4.14
N GLY A 106 23.40 3.48 -3.69
CA GLY A 106 24.32 3.78 -2.60
C GLY A 106 23.73 3.58 -1.20
N HIS A 107 24.52 3.96 -0.19
CA HIS A 107 24.22 3.73 1.22
C HIS A 107 23.39 4.87 1.81
N SER A 108 22.07 4.69 1.87
CA SER A 108 21.15 5.51 2.66
C SER A 108 20.21 4.61 3.45
N LEU A 109 19.63 5.11 4.56
CA LEU A 109 18.64 4.36 5.34
C LEU A 109 17.46 3.91 4.46
N GLY A 110 17.03 4.76 3.54
CA GLY A 110 15.97 4.45 2.59
C GLY A 110 16.33 3.33 1.61
N ASN A 111 17.60 3.15 1.27
CA ASN A 111 18.07 2.11 0.35
C ASN A 111 18.32 0.77 1.05
N GLN A 112 18.54 0.78 2.37
CA GLN A 112 18.72 -0.42 3.20
C GLN A 112 17.40 -1.03 3.68
N LEU A 113 16.29 -0.32 3.50
CA LEU A 113 15.01 -0.67 4.10
C LEU A 113 14.53 -2.09 3.73
N SER A 114 14.59 -2.46 2.45
CA SER A 114 14.20 -3.82 2.02
C SER A 114 15.14 -4.89 2.56
N LEU A 115 16.44 -4.60 2.68
CA LEU A 115 17.40 -5.53 3.29
C LEU A 115 17.03 -5.81 4.76
N ILE A 116 16.81 -4.75 5.54
CA ILE A 116 16.46 -4.84 6.96
C ILE A 116 15.15 -5.62 7.14
N VAL A 117 14.10 -5.25 6.39
CA VAL A 117 12.80 -5.94 6.46
C VAL A 117 12.93 -7.40 6.03
N GLY A 118 13.70 -7.70 4.98
CA GLY A 118 13.93 -9.07 4.54
C GLY A 118 14.61 -9.93 5.61
N VAL A 119 15.62 -9.41 6.30
CA VAL A 119 16.27 -10.09 7.43
C VAL A 119 15.28 -10.32 8.59
N ILE A 120 14.50 -9.30 8.96
CA ILE A 120 13.49 -9.41 10.03
C ILE A 120 12.47 -10.50 9.69
N VAL A 121 11.93 -10.50 8.47
CA VAL A 121 10.92 -11.49 8.02
C VAL A 121 11.43 -12.92 8.15
N LEU A 122 12.71 -13.18 7.86
CA LEU A 122 13.31 -14.52 8.00
C LEU A 122 13.70 -14.85 9.45
N ALA A 123 14.08 -13.85 10.24
CA ALA A 123 14.53 -14.05 11.62
C ALA A 123 13.38 -14.31 12.59
N LEU A 124 12.22 -13.65 12.42
CA LEU A 124 11.10 -13.72 13.37
C LEU A 124 10.58 -15.15 13.63
N PRO A 125 10.40 -16.03 12.62
CA PRO A 125 10.03 -17.42 12.86
C PRO A 125 11.09 -18.19 13.69
N VAL A 126 12.38 -17.97 13.41
CA VAL A 126 13.48 -18.61 14.13
C VAL A 126 13.51 -18.16 15.60
N VAL A 127 13.41 -16.84 15.83
CA VAL A 127 13.31 -16.27 17.18
C VAL A 127 12.12 -16.84 17.92
N SER A 128 10.96 -16.98 17.26
CA SER A 128 9.76 -17.55 17.86
C SER A 128 9.97 -18.99 18.32
N VAL A 129 10.64 -19.84 17.53
CA VAL A 129 10.98 -21.21 17.93
C VAL A 129 11.97 -21.22 19.09
N VAL A 130 13.03 -20.40 19.03
CA VAL A 130 14.03 -20.31 20.11
C VAL A 130 13.38 -19.90 21.44
N LEU A 131 12.46 -18.93 21.41
CA LEU A 131 11.72 -18.49 22.59
C LEU A 131 10.94 -19.66 23.22
N VAL A 132 10.20 -20.42 22.41
CA VAL A 132 9.44 -21.58 22.88
C VAL A 132 10.36 -22.63 23.50
N LEU A 133 11.50 -22.93 22.87
CA LEU A 133 12.44 -23.94 23.34
C LEU A 133 13.15 -23.54 24.64
N GLN A 134 13.47 -22.27 24.83
CA GLN A 134 14.22 -21.79 26.01
C GLN A 134 13.33 -21.44 27.20
N PHE A 135 12.13 -20.88 26.96
CA PHE A 135 11.28 -20.30 28.00
C PHE A 135 9.94 -21.04 28.17
N GLY A 136 9.74 -22.18 27.50
CA GLY A 136 8.54 -23.00 27.63
C GLY A 136 7.25 -22.22 27.37
N MET A 137 6.34 -22.22 28.36
CA MET A 137 5.05 -21.55 28.26
C MET A 137 5.19 -20.02 28.07
N THR A 138 6.10 -19.36 28.79
CA THR A 138 6.36 -17.93 28.64
C THR A 138 6.87 -17.62 27.23
N GLY A 139 7.76 -18.48 26.72
CA GLY A 139 8.29 -18.40 25.36
C GLY A 139 7.22 -18.54 24.28
N PHE A 140 6.28 -19.48 24.48
CA PHE A 140 5.12 -19.66 23.60
C PHE A 140 4.26 -18.40 23.49
N TRP A 141 3.98 -17.74 24.61
CA TRP A 141 3.17 -16.52 24.59
C TRP A 141 3.88 -15.34 23.94
N LEU A 142 5.19 -15.20 24.15
CA LEU A 142 6.01 -14.21 23.44
C LEU A 142 6.03 -14.49 21.92
N ALA A 143 6.21 -15.74 21.52
CA ALA A 143 6.15 -16.16 20.12
C ALA A 143 4.76 -15.91 19.50
N ALA A 144 3.68 -16.16 20.24
CA ALA A 144 2.31 -15.87 19.80
C ALA A 144 2.09 -14.36 19.58
N LEU A 145 2.61 -13.51 20.47
CA LEU A 145 2.55 -12.06 20.32
C LEU A 145 3.34 -11.58 19.08
N ILE A 146 4.55 -12.11 18.87
CA ILE A 146 5.35 -11.84 17.68
C ILE A 146 4.61 -12.27 16.41
N GLY A 147 4.04 -13.47 16.41
CA GLY A 147 3.25 -13.99 15.29
C GLY A 147 2.04 -13.12 14.99
N LEU A 148 1.33 -12.66 16.02
CA LEU A 148 0.17 -11.78 15.88
C LEU A 148 0.53 -10.40 15.30
N ALA A 149 1.58 -9.78 15.83
CA ALA A 149 2.09 -8.51 15.31
C ALA A 149 2.55 -8.65 13.85
N SER A 150 3.24 -9.75 13.53
CA SER A 150 3.69 -10.07 12.17
C SER A 150 2.52 -10.30 11.21
N ALA A 151 1.48 -11.01 11.66
CA ALA A 151 0.27 -11.25 10.88
C ALA A 151 -0.47 -9.93 10.59
N TYR A 152 -0.63 -9.07 11.60
CA TYR A 152 -1.21 -7.74 11.41
C TYR A 152 -0.41 -6.91 10.41
N ALA A 153 0.91 -6.80 10.59
CA ALA A 153 1.78 -6.06 9.69
C ALA A 153 1.71 -6.61 8.24
N SER A 154 1.66 -7.94 8.09
CA SER A 154 1.54 -8.60 6.78
C SER A 154 0.20 -8.29 6.12
N VAL A 155 -0.91 -8.40 6.83
CA VAL A 155 -2.25 -8.08 6.30
C VAL A 155 -2.35 -6.60 5.94
N ALA A 156 -1.81 -5.71 6.78
CA ALA A 156 -1.78 -4.28 6.50
C ALA A 156 -0.93 -3.95 5.27
N PHE A 157 0.26 -4.56 5.13
CA PHE A 157 1.13 -4.38 3.98
C PHE A 157 0.49 -4.91 2.70
N VAL A 158 -0.09 -6.11 2.72
CA VAL A 158 -0.80 -6.68 1.56
C VAL A 158 -2.00 -5.81 1.19
N SER A 159 -2.76 -5.32 2.16
CA SER A 159 -3.88 -4.39 1.94
C SER A 159 -3.43 -3.10 1.27
N PHE A 160 -2.33 -2.52 1.74
CA PHE A 160 -1.72 -1.34 1.13
C PHE A 160 -1.23 -1.63 -0.29
N ALA A 161 -0.50 -2.73 -0.51
CA ALA A 161 0.10 -3.08 -1.79
C ALA A 161 -0.97 -3.37 -2.85
N VAL A 162 -1.94 -4.24 -2.52
CA VAL A 162 -3.07 -4.56 -3.41
C VAL A 162 -3.85 -3.31 -3.76
N TYR A 163 -4.19 -2.49 -2.76
CA TYR A 163 -5.01 -1.31 -3.01
C TYR A 163 -4.28 -0.20 -3.75
N SER A 164 -2.97 -0.03 -3.54
CA SER A 164 -2.15 0.91 -4.32
C SER A 164 -2.18 0.56 -5.81
N VAL A 165 -2.13 -0.74 -6.12
CA VAL A 165 -2.21 -1.24 -7.50
C VAL A 165 -3.61 -1.05 -8.09
N VAL A 166 -4.67 -1.32 -7.31
CA VAL A 166 -6.05 -1.09 -7.75
C VAL A 166 -6.30 0.39 -8.01
N TYR A 167 -5.95 1.26 -7.05
CA TYR A 167 -6.11 2.70 -7.16
C TYR A 167 -5.33 3.25 -8.37
N GLY A 168 -4.06 2.87 -8.53
CA GLY A 168 -3.22 3.34 -9.63
C GLY A 168 -3.70 2.95 -11.04
N ARG A 169 -4.57 1.93 -11.14
CA ARG A 169 -5.17 1.50 -12.42
C ARG A 169 -6.55 2.08 -12.70
N MET A 170 -7.12 2.85 -11.77
CA MET A 170 -8.43 3.45 -11.98
C MET A 170 -8.40 4.47 -13.11
N ARG A 171 -9.52 4.52 -13.85
CA ARG A 171 -9.75 5.55 -14.85
C ARG A 171 -10.38 6.76 -14.17
N HIS A 172 -9.79 7.91 -14.42
CA HIS A 172 -10.26 9.19 -13.92
C HIS A 172 -11.15 9.85 -15.00
N SER A 173 -12.36 10.25 -14.61
CA SER A 173 -13.41 10.75 -15.51
C SER A 173 -13.84 12.17 -15.19
N PHE A 174 -12.88 13.08 -15.01
CA PHE A 174 -13.13 14.51 -14.81
C PHE A 174 -12.18 15.33 -15.68
N THR A 175 -12.53 16.60 -15.90
CA THR A 175 -11.68 17.58 -16.57
C THR A 175 -10.89 18.35 -15.52
N PRO A 176 -9.56 18.19 -15.43
CA PRO A 176 -8.76 18.93 -14.46
C PRO A 176 -8.66 20.41 -14.85
N ALA A 177 -8.73 21.30 -13.87
CA ALA A 177 -8.35 22.70 -14.01
C ALA A 177 -6.82 22.87 -14.12
N ALA A 178 -6.09 21.97 -13.46
CA ALA A 178 -4.64 21.91 -13.49
C ALA A 178 -4.10 20.48 -13.29
N ILE A 179 -2.90 20.25 -13.81
CA ILE A 179 -2.13 19.02 -13.66
C ILE A 179 -0.87 19.37 -12.88
N VAL A 180 -0.83 18.98 -11.62
CA VAL A 180 0.30 19.25 -10.72
C VAL A 180 1.25 18.06 -10.77
N VAL A 181 2.51 18.28 -11.18
CA VAL A 181 3.54 17.25 -11.21
C VAL A 181 4.43 17.42 -10.00
N HIS A 182 4.51 16.40 -9.13
CA HIS A 182 5.32 16.45 -7.91
C HIS A 182 6.80 16.15 -8.18
N GLY A 183 7.66 16.94 -7.55
CA GLY A 183 9.11 16.74 -7.47
C GLY A 183 9.55 15.40 -6.86
N SER A 184 10.77 14.96 -7.20
CA SER A 184 11.41 13.75 -6.68
C SER A 184 12.93 13.87 -6.55
N GLY A 185 13.44 15.09 -6.46
CA GLY A 185 14.86 15.42 -6.45
C GLY A 185 15.50 15.59 -7.82
N LEU A 186 16.53 16.43 -7.89
CA LEU A 186 17.44 16.62 -9.02
C LEU A 186 18.73 15.84 -8.83
N ILE A 187 19.37 15.47 -9.95
CA ILE A 187 20.75 14.94 -9.93
C ILE A 187 21.62 15.94 -10.67
N ARG A 188 22.53 16.60 -9.94
CA ARG A 188 23.44 17.62 -10.47
C ARG A 188 22.68 18.73 -11.23
N GLY A 189 21.57 19.18 -10.66
CA GLY A 189 20.72 20.24 -11.24
C GLY A 189 19.89 19.81 -12.46
N ARG A 190 19.87 18.52 -12.81
CA ARG A 190 19.11 17.99 -13.95
C ARG A 190 18.01 17.05 -13.51
N VAL A 191 16.94 17.01 -14.29
CA VAL A 191 15.80 16.10 -14.13
C VAL A 191 16.26 14.64 -14.28
N PRO A 192 16.23 13.82 -13.20
CA PRO A 192 16.61 12.41 -13.28
C PRO A 192 15.52 11.57 -13.97
N PRO A 193 15.80 10.29 -14.31
CA PRO A 193 14.83 9.43 -15.00
C PRO A 193 13.49 9.28 -14.28
N LEU A 194 13.47 9.24 -12.94
CA LEU A 194 12.24 9.13 -12.16
C LEU A 194 11.36 10.39 -12.31
N LEU A 195 11.97 11.57 -12.14
CA LEU A 195 11.29 12.85 -12.29
C LEU A 195 10.83 13.07 -13.74
N ARG A 196 11.65 12.68 -14.71
CA ARG A 196 11.28 12.68 -16.13
C ARG A 196 10.04 11.84 -16.38
N GLY A 197 9.98 10.64 -15.82
CA GLY A 197 8.81 9.77 -15.95
C GLY A 197 7.51 10.42 -15.42
N ARG A 198 7.61 11.22 -14.35
CA ARG A 198 6.47 12.02 -13.83
C ARG A 198 6.08 13.13 -14.79
N LEU A 199 7.04 13.88 -15.31
CA LEU A 199 6.79 14.96 -16.28
C LEU A 199 6.18 14.43 -17.57
N ASP A 200 6.71 13.33 -18.11
CA ASP A 200 6.17 12.67 -19.30
C ASP A 200 4.74 12.19 -19.05
N ARG A 201 4.45 11.68 -17.85
CA ARG A 201 3.08 11.29 -17.48
C ARG A 201 2.15 12.50 -17.41
N GLY A 202 2.59 13.61 -16.82
CA GLY A 202 1.82 14.86 -16.79
C GLY A 202 1.56 15.40 -18.18
N LEU A 203 2.57 15.36 -19.06
CA LEU A 203 2.48 15.76 -20.46
C LEU A 203 1.49 14.89 -21.25
N GLN A 204 1.46 13.57 -21.00
CA GLN A 204 0.47 12.68 -21.61
C GLN A 204 -0.96 13.06 -21.21
N VAL A 205 -1.19 13.39 -19.93
CA VAL A 205 -2.51 13.84 -19.46
C VAL A 205 -2.85 15.19 -20.10
N TYR A 206 -1.93 16.15 -20.07
CA TYR A 206 -2.11 17.47 -20.65
C TYR A 206 -2.48 17.41 -22.13
N ARG A 207 -1.72 16.66 -22.94
CA ARG A 207 -2.00 16.48 -24.37
C ARG A 207 -3.35 15.79 -24.63
N LYS A 208 -3.75 14.85 -23.77
CA LYS A 208 -5.06 14.19 -23.87
C LYS A 208 -6.21 15.15 -23.57
N GLU A 209 -6.04 16.06 -22.61
CA GLU A 209 -7.02 17.09 -22.30
C GLU A 209 -7.09 18.15 -23.40
N LEU A 210 -5.95 18.57 -23.96
CA LEU A 210 -5.92 19.45 -25.15
C LEU A 210 -6.70 18.84 -26.33
N ALA A 211 -6.51 17.54 -26.61
CA ALA A 211 -7.24 16.85 -27.67
C ALA A 211 -8.76 16.78 -27.43
N ARG A 212 -9.20 16.99 -26.19
CA ARG A 212 -10.63 17.07 -25.81
C ARG A 212 -11.16 18.51 -25.83
N GLY A 213 -10.34 19.49 -26.18
CA GLY A 213 -10.67 20.92 -26.14
C GLY A 213 -10.49 21.58 -24.78
N ASN A 214 -9.94 20.86 -23.79
CA ASN A 214 -9.66 21.40 -22.46
C ASN A 214 -8.24 21.96 -22.40
N ARG A 215 -8.00 23.03 -21.64
CA ARG A 215 -6.67 23.63 -21.48
C ARG A 215 -6.29 23.77 -20.00
N PRO A 216 -5.94 22.66 -19.31
CA PRO A 216 -5.46 22.71 -17.93
C PRO A 216 -4.09 23.38 -17.85
N LEU A 217 -3.79 24.02 -16.73
CA LEU A 217 -2.43 24.47 -16.42
C LEU A 217 -1.56 23.28 -16.00
N LEU A 218 -0.28 23.28 -16.39
CA LEU A 218 0.73 22.37 -15.88
C LEU A 218 1.50 23.05 -14.75
N VAL A 219 1.45 22.47 -13.56
CA VAL A 219 2.09 22.99 -12.36
C VAL A 219 3.22 22.05 -11.94
N PRO A 220 4.45 22.22 -12.44
CA PRO A 220 5.58 21.54 -11.84
C PRO A 220 5.83 22.12 -10.45
N SER A 221 5.73 21.27 -9.42
CA SER A 221 5.83 21.66 -8.01
C SER A 221 7.00 20.94 -7.36
N GLY A 222 7.89 21.73 -6.77
CA GLY A 222 9.04 21.26 -6.00
C GLY A 222 10.01 22.40 -5.71
N GLY A 223 10.34 22.58 -4.44
CA GLY A 223 11.33 23.54 -3.96
C GLY A 223 12.77 23.11 -4.22
N GLN A 224 13.71 23.75 -3.55
CA GLN A 224 15.13 23.44 -3.65
C GLN A 224 15.55 22.55 -2.49
N GLY A 225 16.05 21.35 -2.79
CA GLY A 225 16.71 20.50 -1.80
C GLY A 225 18.07 21.06 -1.38
N ASP A 226 18.54 20.70 -0.17
CA ASP A 226 19.83 21.18 0.37
C ASP A 226 21.02 20.87 -0.54
N ASP A 227 20.98 19.72 -1.24
CA ASP A 227 22.02 19.25 -2.15
C ASP A 227 21.79 19.67 -3.62
N GLU A 228 20.83 20.58 -3.88
CA GLU A 228 20.40 20.95 -5.23
C GLU A 228 20.80 22.38 -5.58
N PRO A 229 21.32 22.61 -6.80
CA PRO A 229 21.79 23.95 -7.19
C PRO A 229 20.65 24.92 -7.55
N ARG A 230 19.41 24.43 -7.67
CA ARG A 230 18.22 25.20 -8.04
C ARG A 230 16.94 24.45 -7.64
N PRO A 231 15.79 25.13 -7.54
CA PRO A 231 14.51 24.48 -7.27
C PRO A 231 14.11 23.45 -8.34
N GLU A 232 13.54 22.33 -7.92
CA GLU A 232 13.05 21.27 -8.80
C GLU A 232 12.04 21.81 -9.82
N GLY A 233 11.08 22.63 -9.36
CA GLY A 233 10.01 23.20 -10.17
C GLY A 233 10.52 23.96 -11.39
N GLU A 234 11.63 24.70 -11.26
CA GLU A 234 12.20 25.42 -12.39
C GLU A 234 12.80 24.48 -13.45
N ALA A 235 13.57 23.48 -13.02
CA ALA A 235 14.16 22.48 -13.91
C ALA A 235 13.07 21.65 -14.61
N MET A 236 11.98 21.38 -13.90
CA MET A 236 10.78 20.73 -14.45
C MET A 236 10.07 21.61 -15.48
N ALA A 237 9.91 22.91 -15.21
CA ALA A 237 9.31 23.86 -16.15
C ALA A 237 10.16 24.04 -17.42
N GLU A 238 11.49 24.06 -17.29
CA GLU A 238 12.43 24.02 -18.43
C GLU A 238 12.21 22.77 -19.29
N TYR A 239 12.18 21.59 -18.67
CA TYR A 239 11.90 20.34 -19.38
C TYR A 239 10.57 20.36 -20.13
N LEU A 240 9.49 20.87 -19.50
CA LEU A 240 8.18 20.95 -20.15
C LEU A 240 8.17 21.89 -21.36
N ARG A 241 8.89 23.01 -21.29
CA ARG A 241 9.08 23.92 -22.44
C ARG A 241 9.83 23.25 -23.58
N ASP A 242 10.89 22.51 -23.26
CA ASP A 242 11.65 21.74 -24.27
C ASP A 242 10.81 20.65 -24.94
N GLN A 243 9.78 20.14 -24.25
CA GLN A 243 8.78 19.21 -24.80
C GLN A 243 7.65 19.90 -25.60
N GLY A 244 7.76 21.20 -25.83
CA GLY A 244 6.84 22.00 -26.65
C GLY A 244 5.60 22.51 -25.92
N VAL A 245 5.57 22.49 -24.59
CA VAL A 245 4.45 23.09 -23.83
C VAL A 245 4.58 24.63 -23.87
N PRO A 246 3.53 25.38 -24.25
CA PRO A 246 3.55 26.84 -24.22
C PRO A 246 3.84 27.38 -22.81
N ALA A 247 4.67 28.41 -22.71
CA ALA A 247 5.00 29.01 -21.41
C ALA A 247 3.76 29.55 -20.67
N SER A 248 2.72 29.98 -21.39
CA SER A 248 1.43 30.42 -20.82
C SER A 248 0.68 29.32 -20.07
N ASP A 249 1.03 28.06 -20.31
CA ASP A 249 0.33 26.91 -19.74
C ASP A 249 1.13 26.29 -18.59
N ILE A 250 2.32 26.81 -18.29
CA ILE A 250 3.21 26.31 -17.24
C ILE A 250 3.23 27.31 -16.08
N LEU A 251 3.01 26.82 -14.87
CA LEU A 251 3.01 27.62 -13.66
C LEU A 251 3.91 26.93 -12.63
N SER A 252 5.17 27.38 -12.53
CA SER A 252 6.19 26.73 -11.71
C SER A 252 6.04 27.09 -10.23
N GLU A 253 5.97 26.07 -9.37
CA GLU A 253 6.00 26.21 -7.92
C GLU A 253 7.37 25.75 -7.39
N THR A 254 8.07 26.62 -6.65
CA THR A 254 9.51 26.49 -6.35
C THR A 254 9.86 26.60 -4.87
N THR A 255 8.88 26.47 -3.98
CA THR A 255 9.03 26.72 -2.54
C THR A 255 8.72 25.51 -1.66
N SER A 256 8.06 24.50 -2.20
CA SER A 256 7.62 23.33 -1.42
C SER A 256 8.76 22.38 -1.02
N THR A 257 8.75 21.92 0.22
CA THR A 257 9.72 20.95 0.77
C THR A 257 9.08 19.60 1.13
N SER A 258 7.75 19.54 1.11
CA SER A 258 6.98 18.34 1.46
C SER A 258 5.83 18.10 0.49
N THR A 259 5.30 16.88 0.43
CA THR A 259 4.14 16.55 -0.43
C THR A 259 2.89 17.36 -0.07
N SER A 260 2.69 17.69 1.21
CA SER A 260 1.60 18.58 1.63
C SER A 260 1.82 20.01 1.15
N GLU A 261 3.04 20.52 1.24
CA GLU A 261 3.36 21.85 0.70
C GLU A 261 3.24 21.90 -0.81
N ASN A 262 3.65 20.86 -1.54
CA ASN A 262 3.45 20.78 -2.99
C ASN A 262 1.97 21.02 -3.34
N ILE A 263 1.06 20.34 -2.63
CA ILE A 263 -0.39 20.49 -2.85
C ILE A 263 -0.85 21.91 -2.47
N THR A 264 -0.52 22.38 -1.26
CA THR A 264 -0.96 23.70 -0.78
C THR A 264 -0.44 24.84 -1.65
N ARG A 265 0.87 24.88 -1.92
CA ARG A 265 1.51 25.93 -2.73
C ARG A 265 1.02 25.91 -4.18
N SER A 266 0.78 24.73 -4.75
CA SER A 266 0.19 24.63 -6.08
C SER A 266 -1.23 25.21 -6.13
N LEU A 267 -2.04 24.98 -5.10
CA LEU A 267 -3.39 25.56 -5.01
C LEU A 267 -3.35 27.07 -4.86
N GLU A 268 -2.52 27.60 -3.96
CA GLU A 268 -2.32 29.05 -3.79
C GLU A 268 -1.89 29.72 -5.11
N LEU A 269 -0.99 29.06 -5.85
CA LEU A 269 -0.50 29.54 -7.14
C LEU A 269 -1.61 29.53 -8.20
N LEU A 270 -2.45 28.49 -8.24
CA LEU A 270 -3.62 28.43 -9.14
C LEU A 270 -4.66 29.50 -8.80
N GLU A 271 -4.93 29.72 -7.52
CA GLU A 271 -5.83 30.78 -7.04
C GLU A 271 -5.33 32.17 -7.46
N SER A 272 -4.02 32.41 -7.37
CA SER A 272 -3.41 33.70 -7.75
C SER A 272 -3.62 34.08 -9.22
N VAL A 273 -3.83 33.09 -10.10
CA VAL A 273 -4.12 33.27 -11.53
C VAL A 273 -5.61 33.07 -11.86
N GLY A 274 -6.48 33.03 -10.84
CA GLY A 274 -7.92 32.87 -10.99
C GLY A 274 -8.35 31.49 -11.51
N ARG A 275 -7.52 30.45 -11.34
CA ARG A 275 -7.82 29.08 -11.77
C ARG A 275 -8.36 28.27 -10.61
N SER A 276 -9.65 27.94 -10.67
CA SER A 276 -10.32 27.07 -9.70
C SER A 276 -10.83 25.79 -10.35
N GLY A 277 -11.06 24.77 -9.53
CA GLY A 277 -11.62 23.48 -9.96
C GLY A 277 -10.75 22.28 -9.56
N PRO A 278 -11.17 21.07 -9.96
CA PRO A 278 -10.49 19.84 -9.56
C PRO A 278 -9.10 19.74 -10.20
N ILE A 279 -8.14 19.17 -9.49
CA ILE A 279 -6.76 19.04 -9.98
C ILE A 279 -6.37 17.56 -10.19
N MET A 280 -5.44 17.33 -11.11
CA MET A 280 -4.80 16.03 -11.27
C MET A 280 -3.38 16.09 -10.71
N LEU A 281 -3.10 15.28 -9.69
CA LEU A 281 -1.75 15.13 -9.15
C LEU A 281 -1.00 14.01 -9.89
N VAL A 282 0.24 14.25 -10.26
CA VAL A 282 1.09 13.30 -10.97
C VAL A 282 2.29 12.96 -10.10
N THR A 283 2.49 11.67 -9.82
CA THR A 283 3.60 11.17 -9.00
C THR A 283 4.09 9.81 -9.49
N SER A 284 4.95 9.13 -8.74
CA SER A 284 5.41 7.75 -9.04
C SER A 284 4.36 6.72 -8.62
N ASP A 285 4.25 5.60 -9.35
CA ASP A 285 3.28 4.53 -9.10
C ASP A 285 3.21 4.06 -7.63
N TYR A 286 4.35 3.95 -6.94
CA TYR A 286 4.40 3.54 -5.54
C TYR A 286 3.83 4.59 -4.56
N HIS A 287 3.80 5.86 -4.96
CA HIS A 287 3.43 7.00 -4.11
C HIS A 287 1.96 7.44 -4.29
N VAL A 288 1.28 6.93 -5.32
CA VAL A 288 -0.08 7.34 -5.72
C VAL A 288 -1.07 7.26 -4.56
N LEU A 289 -1.14 6.14 -3.84
CA LEU A 289 -2.15 5.94 -2.79
C LEU A 289 -1.93 6.88 -1.61
N ARG A 290 -0.68 7.14 -1.23
CA ARG A 290 -0.36 8.06 -0.13
C ARG A 290 -0.67 9.50 -0.52
N THR A 291 -0.30 9.93 -1.72
CA THR A 291 -0.69 11.26 -2.24
C THR A 291 -2.20 11.42 -2.28
N ALA A 292 -2.92 10.40 -2.75
CA ALA A 292 -4.39 10.43 -2.81
C ALA A 292 -5.02 10.54 -1.41
N SER A 293 -4.51 9.78 -0.45
CA SER A 293 -4.94 9.85 0.94
C SER A 293 -4.64 11.22 1.57
N LEU A 294 -3.49 11.82 1.25
CA LEU A 294 -3.10 13.15 1.74
C LEU A 294 -4.02 14.24 1.17
N ALA A 295 -4.20 14.27 -0.14
CA ALA A 295 -5.08 15.25 -0.80
C ALA A 295 -6.52 15.17 -0.26
N ARG A 296 -7.02 13.95 0.01
CA ARG A 296 -8.31 13.75 0.68
C ARG A 296 -8.34 14.36 2.08
N ARG A 297 -7.32 14.12 2.91
CA ARG A 297 -7.25 14.67 4.29
C ARG A 297 -7.21 16.20 4.29
N MET A 298 -6.65 16.79 3.24
CA MET A 298 -6.61 18.23 3.01
C MET A 298 -7.90 18.77 2.37
N ASN A 299 -8.94 17.94 2.17
CA ASN A 299 -10.19 18.30 1.48
C ASN A 299 -10.00 18.87 0.07
N VAL A 300 -8.93 18.45 -0.62
CA VAL A 300 -8.67 18.88 -1.99
C VAL A 300 -9.41 17.96 -2.96
N ASP A 301 -10.13 18.56 -3.91
CA ASP A 301 -10.73 17.82 -5.03
C ASP A 301 -9.65 17.45 -6.04
N ALA A 302 -8.93 16.39 -5.71
CA ALA A 302 -7.82 15.88 -6.50
C ALA A 302 -7.94 14.38 -6.74
N GLN A 303 -7.51 13.97 -7.93
CA GLN A 303 -7.25 12.57 -8.27
C GLN A 303 -5.77 12.42 -8.64
N VAL A 304 -5.22 11.22 -8.45
CA VAL A 304 -3.77 11.00 -8.56
C VAL A 304 -3.47 9.97 -9.62
N VAL A 305 -2.51 10.28 -10.51
CA VAL A 305 -1.99 9.34 -11.51
C VAL A 305 -0.52 9.04 -11.26
N GLY A 306 -0.18 7.76 -11.41
CA GLY A 306 1.18 7.27 -11.29
C GLY A 306 1.95 7.30 -12.61
N SER A 307 3.26 7.45 -12.48
CA SER A 307 4.27 7.24 -13.52
C SER A 307 5.10 6.01 -13.19
N ARG A 308 5.53 5.31 -14.25
CA ARG A 308 6.26 4.05 -14.13
C ARG A 308 7.54 4.24 -13.33
N THR A 309 7.72 3.38 -12.34
CA THR A 309 8.95 3.32 -11.52
C THR A 309 9.81 2.14 -11.97
N ALA A 310 11.15 2.29 -11.87
CA ALA A 310 12.09 1.20 -12.15
C ALA A 310 11.80 -0.01 -11.25
N ARG A 311 11.68 -1.21 -11.84
CA ARG A 311 11.23 -2.42 -11.13
C ARG A 311 12.05 -2.76 -9.89
N TYR A 312 13.37 -2.53 -9.94
CA TYR A 312 14.26 -2.80 -8.80
C TYR A 312 14.05 -1.83 -7.63
N PHE A 313 13.49 -0.64 -7.87
CA PHE A 313 13.23 0.37 -6.85
C PHE A 313 11.87 0.16 -6.15
N VAL A 314 10.93 -0.50 -6.83
CA VAL A 314 9.55 -0.68 -6.37
C VAL A 314 9.44 -1.32 -4.98
N PRO A 315 10.12 -2.44 -4.64
CA PRO A 315 9.94 -3.07 -3.34
C PRO A 315 10.35 -2.15 -2.18
N SER A 316 11.55 -1.56 -2.22
CA SER A 316 12.00 -0.60 -1.20
C SER A 316 11.10 0.62 -1.10
N ALA A 317 10.62 1.14 -2.23
CA ALA A 317 9.73 2.30 -2.25
C ALA A 317 8.37 1.97 -1.60
N PHE A 318 7.76 0.83 -1.93
CA PHE A 318 6.50 0.39 -1.31
C PHE A 318 6.63 0.19 0.20
N ILE A 319 7.73 -0.41 0.67
CA ILE A 319 7.96 -0.56 2.12
C ILE A 319 8.08 0.82 2.78
N ARG A 320 8.78 1.77 2.14
CA ARG A 320 8.92 3.14 2.66
C ARG A 320 7.57 3.84 2.76
N GLU A 321 6.74 3.77 1.73
CA GLU A 321 5.41 4.37 1.75
C GLU A 321 4.48 3.70 2.76
N PHE A 322 4.58 2.38 2.92
CA PHE A 322 3.82 1.65 3.93
C PHE A 322 4.19 2.11 5.35
N ILE A 323 5.49 2.21 5.65
CA ILE A 323 5.96 2.70 6.96
C ILE A 323 5.51 4.14 7.19
N ALA A 324 5.63 5.01 6.19
CA ALA A 324 5.15 6.38 6.30
C ALA A 324 3.64 6.45 6.62
N LEU A 325 2.83 5.61 5.97
CA LEU A 325 1.40 5.51 6.26
C LEU A 325 1.09 4.98 7.66
N LEU A 326 1.87 4.03 8.18
CA LEU A 326 1.71 3.53 9.55
C LEU A 326 1.99 4.64 10.57
N VAL A 327 3.05 5.43 10.35
CA VAL A 327 3.43 6.56 11.21
C VAL A 327 2.38 7.67 11.15
N GLU A 328 1.94 8.04 9.95
CA GLU A 328 0.88 9.05 9.74
C GLU A 328 -0.46 8.65 10.38
N ASN A 329 -0.78 7.34 10.40
CA ASN A 329 -2.03 6.81 10.96
C ASN A 329 -1.77 6.01 12.26
N HIS A 330 -0.83 6.47 13.09
CA HIS A 330 -0.42 5.75 14.30
C HIS A 330 -1.60 5.44 15.23
N VAL A 331 -2.61 6.30 15.36
CA VAL A 331 -3.80 6.02 16.18
C VAL A 331 -4.57 4.80 15.69
N ALA A 332 -4.84 4.71 14.38
CA ALA A 332 -5.52 3.55 13.80
C ALA A 332 -4.68 2.28 13.97
N THR A 333 -3.37 2.40 13.82
CA THR A 333 -2.41 1.32 14.06
C THR A 333 -2.43 0.87 15.52
N LEU A 334 -2.43 1.80 16.47
CA LEU A 334 -2.49 1.53 17.91
C LEU A 334 -3.82 0.88 18.31
N ILE A 335 -4.96 1.33 17.76
CA ILE A 335 -6.27 0.72 18.00
C ILE A 335 -6.28 -0.73 17.49
N ALA A 336 -5.75 -0.97 16.29
CA ALA A 336 -5.72 -2.32 15.72
C ALA A 336 -4.83 -3.25 16.57
N VAL A 337 -3.60 -2.83 16.87
CA VAL A 337 -2.66 -3.60 17.71
C VAL A 337 -3.22 -3.81 19.12
N GLY A 338 -3.85 -2.79 19.71
CA GLY A 338 -4.48 -2.87 21.03
C GLY A 338 -5.64 -3.86 21.07
N THR A 339 -6.48 -3.88 20.03
CA THR A 339 -7.57 -4.87 19.90
C THR A 339 -7.02 -6.29 19.85
N PHE A 340 -5.95 -6.51 19.08
CA PHE A 340 -5.27 -7.80 19.00
C PHE A 340 -4.64 -8.22 20.34
N ALA A 341 -4.01 -7.29 21.06
CA ALA A 341 -3.45 -7.56 22.39
C ALA A 341 -4.54 -7.95 23.41
N VAL A 342 -5.68 -7.26 23.42
CA VAL A 342 -6.82 -7.59 24.29
C VAL A 342 -7.37 -8.97 23.97
N LEU A 343 -7.53 -9.32 22.69
CA LEU A 343 -7.98 -10.65 22.28
C LEU A 343 -7.01 -11.74 22.72
N LEU A 344 -5.71 -11.50 22.58
CA LEU A 344 -4.67 -12.43 23.05
C LEU A 344 -4.74 -12.63 24.56
N VAL A 345 -4.90 -11.54 25.33
CA VAL A 345 -5.06 -11.59 26.80
C VAL A 345 -6.35 -12.31 27.20
N ALA A 346 -7.45 -12.11 26.49
CA ALA A 346 -8.69 -12.84 26.77
C ALA A 346 -8.56 -14.34 26.53
N ILE A 347 -7.89 -14.75 25.44
CA ILE A 347 -7.57 -16.16 25.14
C ILE A 347 -6.65 -16.74 26.23
N LEU A 348 -5.64 -15.97 26.64
CA LEU A 348 -4.72 -16.31 27.73
C LEU A 348 -5.45 -16.61 29.05
N VAL A 349 -6.32 -15.70 29.48
CA VAL A 349 -7.12 -15.85 30.71
C VAL A 349 -8.05 -17.06 30.61
N GLY A 350 -8.69 -17.25 29.45
CA GLY A 350 -9.54 -18.42 29.21
C GLY A 350 -8.77 -19.74 29.31
N ALA A 351 -7.58 -19.82 28.69
CA ALA A 351 -6.72 -21.00 28.71
C ALA A 351 -6.22 -21.32 30.13
N LEU A 352 -5.79 -20.31 30.89
CA LEU A 352 -5.36 -20.45 32.29
C LEU A 352 -6.51 -20.96 33.18
N ASN A 353 -7.71 -20.38 33.04
CA ASN A 353 -8.88 -20.81 33.81
C ASN A 353 -9.27 -22.27 33.50
N SER A 354 -9.16 -22.69 32.24
CA SER A 354 -9.42 -24.09 31.84
C SER A 354 -8.34 -25.09 32.28
N ALA A 355 -7.11 -24.62 32.58
CA ALA A 355 -6.03 -25.46 33.06
C ALA A 355 -6.04 -25.62 34.60
N LEU A 356 -6.72 -24.71 35.30
CA LEU A 356 -6.81 -24.66 36.77
C LEU A 356 -8.12 -25.25 37.33
N GLY A 357 -9.11 -25.57 36.48
CA GLY A 357 -10.41 -26.15 36.85
C GLY A 357 -10.60 -27.57 36.31
#